data_AF-A0A1U7EUB6-F1
#
_entry.id   AF-A0A1U7EUB6-F1
#
_cell.length_a   1.000
_cell.length_b   1.000
_cell.length_c   1.000
_cell.angle_alpha   90.00
_cell.angle_beta   90.00
_cell.angle_gamma   90.00
#
_symmetry.space_group_name_H-M   'P 1'
#
loop_
_entity.id
_entity.type
_entity.pdbx_description
1 polymer ?
#
loop_
_entity_poly.entity_id
_entity_poly.type
_entity_poly.pdbx_seq_one_letter_code
_entity_poly.pdbx_strand_id
1 'polypeptide(L)' 'MTLGIVRTLQLAATLVVAGPVGLVGVFNLIEGNHLHGVAFLAAAVAIVAVSEYVYLRLTDRTVGRLRRIGGRLRRD' A
#
# COMPACT_ATOMS: atom_id res chain seq x y z
N MET A 1 -17.15 -9.13 -2.37
CA MET A 1 -16.05 -10.12 -2.45
C MET A 1 -14.93 -9.64 -3.37
N THR A 2 -15.23 -9.05 -4.53
CA THR A 2 -14.24 -8.56 -5.52
C THR A 2 -13.26 -7.50 -4.98
N LEU A 3 -13.74 -6.56 -4.14
CA LEU A 3 -12.89 -5.50 -3.57
C LEU A 3 -11.77 -6.04 -2.66
N GLY A 4 -12.02 -7.17 -1.99
CA GLY A 4 -11.06 -7.81 -1.10
C GLY A 4 -9.85 -8.34 -1.88
N ILE A 5 -10.08 -8.99 -3.03
CA ILE A 5 -9.03 -9.53 -3.89
C ILE A 5 -8.12 -8.42 -4.43
N VAL A 6 -8.70 -7.31 -4.87
CA VAL A 6 -7.94 -6.15 -5.36
C VAL A 6 -7.04 -5.60 -4.25
N ARG A 7 -7.55 -5.52 -3.01
CA ARG A 7 -6.74 -5.11 -1.84
C ARG A 7 -5.55 -6.03 -1.64
N THR A 8 -5.78 -7.35 -1.63
CA THR A 8 -4.70 -8.32 -1.41
C THR A 8 -3.66 -8.27 -2.51
N LEU A 9 -4.08 -8.12 -3.77
CA LEU A 9 -3.18 -8.06 -4.93
C LEU A 9 -2.31 -6.80 -4.89
N GLN A 10 -2.89 -5.65 -4.52
CA GLN A 10 -2.15 -4.40 -4.39
C GLN A 10 -1.18 -4.42 -3.21
N LEU A 11 -1.58 -5.05 -2.10
CA LEU A 11 -0.72 -5.22 -0.93
C LEU A 11 0.44 -6.16 -1.24
N ALA A 12 0.19 -7.26 -1.95
CA ALA A 12 1.22 -8.18 -2.45
C ALA A 12 2.18 -7.47 -3.43
N ALA A 13 1.67 -6.71 -4.39
CA ALA A 13 2.49 -5.95 -5.34
C ALA A 13 3.36 -4.90 -4.63
N THR A 14 2.81 -4.23 -3.62
CA THR A 14 3.57 -3.29 -2.79
C THR A 14 4.66 -4.02 -2.00
N LEU A 15 4.36 -5.20 -1.46
CA LEU A 15 5.33 -6.03 -0.76
C LEU A 15 6.47 -6.51 -1.66
N VAL A 16 6.20 -6.81 -2.93
CA VAL A 16 7.24 -7.18 -3.91
C VAL A 16 8.25 -6.05 -4.11
N VAL A 17 7.80 -4.79 -4.07
CA VAL A 17 8.67 -3.62 -4.16
C VAL A 17 9.34 -3.29 -2.82
N ALA A 18 8.59 -3.38 -1.72
CA ALA A 18 9.08 -3.02 -0.39
C ALA A 18 10.03 -4.07 0.21
N GLY A 19 9.87 -5.35 -0.16
CA GLY A 19 10.67 -6.47 0.32
C GLY A 19 12.17 -6.28 0.06
N PRO A 20 12.61 -6.02 -1.17
CA PRO A 20 14.00 -5.71 -1.48
C PRO A 20 14.54 -4.50 -0.71
N VAL A 21 13.76 -3.43 -0.61
CA VAL A 21 14.16 -2.19 0.09
C VAL A 21 14.34 -2.45 1.59
N GLY A 22 13.43 -3.22 2.20
CA GLY A 22 13.53 -3.63 3.59
C GLY A 22 14.73 -4.54 3.85
N LEU A 23 14.99 -5.49 2.96
CA LEU A 23 16.16 -6.38 3.02
C LEU A 23 17.48 -5.58 2.98
N VAL A 24 17.59 -4.62 2.06
CA VAL A 24 18.76 -3.72 1.98
C VAL A 24 18.94 -2.93 3.28
N GLY A 25 17.85 -2.43 3.88
CA GLY A 25 17.90 -1.74 5.17
C GLY A 25 18.37 -2.64 6.32
N VAL A 26 17.85 -3.87 6.39
CA VAL A 26 18.24 -4.86 7.41
C VAL A 26 19.71 -5.25 7.26
N PHE A 27 20.19 -5.52 6.04
CA PHE A 27 21.59 -5.85 5.81
C PHE A 27 22.54 -4.70 6.22
N ASN A 28 22.22 -3.46 5.85
CA ASN A 28 23.02 -2.29 6.27
C ASN A 28 23.03 -2.11 7.79
N LEU A 29 21.94 -2.47 8.48
CA LEU A 29 21.85 -2.39 9.94
C LEU A 29 22.75 -3.44 10.62
N ILE A 30 22.79 -4.66 10.07
CA ILE A 30 23.63 -5.76 10.55
C ILE A 30 25.12 -5.50 10.24
N GLU A 31 25.43 -4.85 9.13
CA GLU A 31 26.79 -4.42 8.75
C GLU A 31 27.33 -3.25 9.58
N GLY A 32 26.55 -2.72 10.54
CA GLY A 32 26.97 -1.66 11.45
C GLY A 32 26.80 -0.23 10.89
N ASN A 33 26.31 -0.08 9.66
CA ASN A 33 26.01 1.21 9.05
C ASN A 33 24.58 1.65 9.39
N HIS A 34 24.36 1.98 10.66
CA HIS A 34 23.02 2.24 11.19
C HIS A 34 22.30 3.43 10.54
N LEU A 35 23.03 4.47 10.12
CA LEU A 35 22.46 5.62 9.42
C LEU A 35 21.78 5.21 8.11
N HIS A 36 22.46 4.40 7.30
CA HIS A 36 21.91 3.92 6.03
C HIS A 36 20.85 2.84 6.26
N GLY A 37 21.06 1.93 7.20
CA GLY A 37 20.09 0.89 7.54
C GLY A 37 18.74 1.46 7.99
N VAL A 38 18.75 2.45 8.89
CA VAL A 38 17.53 3.12 9.37
C VAL A 38 16.86 3.92 8.25
N ALA A 39 17.62 4.62 7.40
CA ALA A 39 17.07 5.38 6.28
C ALA A 39 16.34 4.47 5.27
N PHE A 40 16.95 3.33 4.91
CA PHE A 40 16.33 2.36 4.00
C PHE A 40 15.11 1.68 4.61
N LEU A 41 15.16 1.32 5.90
CA LEU A 41 14.00 0.75 6.60
C LEU A 41 12.85 1.76 6.66
N ALA A 42 13.13 3.02 6.99
CA ALA A 42 12.14 4.09 7.02
C ALA A 42 11.53 4.33 5.62
N ALA A 43 12.35 4.30 4.57
CA ALA A 43 11.87 4.41 3.19
C ALA A 43 10.96 3.23 2.81
N ALA A 44 11.31 2.00 3.18
CA ALA A 44 10.47 0.82 2.93
C ALA A 44 9.09 0.98 3.61
N VAL A 45 9.08 1.38 4.89
CA VAL A 45 7.84 1.64 5.63
C VAL A 45 7.04 2.78 4.99
N ALA A 46 7.70 3.86 4.58
CA ALA A 46 7.06 4.99 3.93
C ALA A 46 6.38 4.59 2.60
N ILE A 47 7.02 3.78 1.77
CA ILE A 47 6.45 3.30 0.50
C ILE A 47 5.17 2.48 0.77
N VAL A 48 5.21 1.60 1.76
CA VAL A 48 4.04 0.78 2.14
C VAL A 48 2.91 1.68 2.68
N ALA A 49 3.23 2.58 3.61
CA ALA A 49 2.27 3.50 4.20
C ALA A 49 1.62 4.42 3.17
N VAL A 50 2.39 4.93 2.20
CA VAL A 50 1.88 5.74 1.10
C VAL A 50 0.95 4.93 0.21
N SER A 51 1.32 3.68 -0.14
CA SER A 51 0.46 2.80 -0.95
C SER A 51 -0.88 2.52 -0.26
N GLU A 52 -0.87 2.22 1.05
CA GLU A 52 -2.09 1.98 1.82
C GLU A 52 -2.94 3.25 1.98
N TYR A 53 -2.31 4.41 2.21
CA TYR A 53 -3.00 5.71 2.25
C TYR A 53 -3.68 6.04 0.92
N VAL A 54 -2.96 5.88 -0.19
CA VAL A 54 -3.51 6.08 -1.53
C VAL A 54 -4.68 5.13 -1.76
N TYR A 55 -4.54 3.85 -1.42
CA TYR A 55 -5.62 2.88 -1.57
C TYR A 55 -6.86 3.27 -0.77
N LEU A 56 -6.73 3.60 0.51
CA LEU A 56 -7.84 4.02 1.36
C LEU A 56 -8.51 5.28 0.79
N ARG A 57 -7.72 6.28 0.41
CA ARG A 57 -8.21 7.58 -0.08
C ARG A 57 -8.86 7.52 -1.47
N LEU A 58 -8.28 6.75 -2.40
CA LEU A 58 -8.84 6.58 -3.75
C LEU A 58 -10.06 5.66 -3.73
N THR A 59 -10.02 4.59 -2.93
CA THR A 59 -11.16 3.68 -2.76
C THR A 59 -12.37 4.44 -2.23
N ASP A 60 -12.20 5.31 -1.22
CA ASP A 60 -13.31 6.09 -0.67
C ASP A 60 -13.99 6.99 -1.71
N ARG A 61 -13.20 7.70 -2.53
CA ARG A 61 -13.74 8.58 -3.58
C ARG A 61 -14.43 7.81 -4.70
N THR A 62 -13.90 6.66 -5.07
CA THR A 62 -14.40 5.88 -6.22
C THR A 62 -15.64 5.09 -5.83
N VAL A 63 -15.62 4.41 -4.67
CA VAL A 63 -16.74 3.61 -4.17
C VAL A 63 -17.89 4.49 -3.69
N GLY A 64 -17.61 5.65 -3.07
CA GLY A 64 -18.63 6.62 -2.68
C GLY A 64 -19.40 7.22 -3.85
N ARG A 65 -18.76 7.36 -5.02
CA ARG A 65 -19.40 7.82 -6.26
C ARG A 65 -20.18 6.69 -6.94
N LEU A 66 -19.62 5.50 -7.02
CA LEU A 66 -20.27 4.31 -7.61
C LEU A 66 -21.53 3.89 -6.83
N ARG A 67 -21.51 3.93 -5.50
CA ARG A 67 -22.68 3.62 -4.65
C ARG A 67 -23.83 4.62 -4.85
N ARG A 68 -23.51 5.88 -5.13
CA ARG A 68 -24.50 6.94 -5.44
C ARG A 68 -25.19 6.73 -6.79
N ILE A 69 -24.48 6.21 -7.78
CA ILE A 69 -25.03 5.92 -9.12
C ILE A 69 -25.80 4.59 -9.11
N GLY A 70 -25.25 3.55 -8.49
CA GLY A 70 -25.91 2.24 -8.39
C GLY A 70 -27.19 2.25 -7.55
N GLY A 71 -27.32 3.16 -6.58
CA GLY A 71 -28.57 3.35 -5.83
C GLY A 71 -29.71 3.97 -6.65
N ARG A 72 -29.40 4.65 -7.76
CA ARG A 72 -30.39 5.32 -8.62
C ARG A 72 -31.00 4.36 -9.65
N LEU A 73 -30.21 3.40 -10.13
CA LEU A 73 -30.63 2.36 -11.11
C LEU A 73 -31.47 1.22 -10.51
N ARG A 74 -31.59 1.13 -9.18
CA ARG A 74 -32.33 0.06 -8.49
C ARG A 74 -33.72 0.52 -8.03
N ARG A 75 -34.15 1.72 -8.43
CA ARG A 75 -35.46 2.31 -8.09
C ARG A 75 -36.41 2.46 -9.29
N ASP A 76 -35.95 2.12 -10.49
CA ASP A 76 -36.79 2.00 -11.70
C ASP A 76 -36.98 0.52 -12.02
#